data_AF-A0AAV1XBF0-F1
#
_entry.id   AF-A0AAV1XBF0-F1
#
_cell.length_a   1.000
_cell.length_b   1.000
_cell.length_c   1.000
_cell.angle_alpha   90.00
_cell.angle_beta   90.00
_cell.angle_gamma   90.00
#
_symmetry.space_group_name_H-M   'P 1'
#
loop_
_entity.id
_entity.type
_entity.pdbx_description
1 polymer ?
#
loop_
_entity_poly.entity_id
_entity_poly.type
_entity_poly.pdbx_seq_one_letter_code
_entity_poly.pdbx_strand_id
1 'polypeptide(L)'
;MTDQELFLKAYKVKGIDDFSNKTIPKVAFMFLVKGKVPLSPLWEKFFKDNEGFYSIYLHQDPSYKSKVHEDSAFYGRKVPSQKYCVPRCYSDEHYIPTFVHMMYPQLNSNRTITWVDWSIRGPHPRRYVWGDINDELMNKIRFGSTCVYNGKSTNICFLFGRKFHPNTLEPLFRVSPSLLGDYYP
;
A
#
# COMPACT_ATOMS: atom_id res chain seq x y z
N MET A 1 16.53 18.44 6.62
CA MET A 1 17.10 17.75 5.45
C MET A 1 16.51 18.40 4.22
N THR A 2 17.33 19.01 3.37
CA THR A 2 16.89 19.67 2.12
C THR A 2 16.87 18.67 0.96
N ASP A 3 16.17 19.00 -0.14
CA ASP A 3 16.14 18.13 -1.32
C ASP A 3 17.54 17.94 -1.95
N GLN A 4 18.40 18.95 -1.86
CA GLN A 4 19.81 18.85 -2.27
C GLN A 4 20.59 17.90 -1.37
N GLU A 5 20.38 17.93 -0.05
CA GLU A 5 20.99 16.96 0.86
C GLU A 5 20.46 15.55 0.60
N LEU A 6 19.17 15.42 0.27
CA LEU A 6 18.54 14.15 -0.08
C LEU A 6 19.12 13.60 -1.40
N PHE A 7 19.28 14.45 -2.40
CA PHE A 7 19.87 14.13 -3.69
C PHE A 7 21.37 13.81 -3.58
N LEU A 8 22.11 14.54 -2.75
CA LEU A 8 23.52 14.28 -2.47
C LEU A 8 23.72 13.01 -1.66
N LYS A 9 22.85 12.73 -0.68
CA LYS A 9 22.82 11.43 0.01
C LYS A 9 22.50 10.33 -0.98
N ALA A 10 21.53 10.56 -1.87
CA ALA A 10 21.14 9.63 -2.89
C ALA A 10 22.28 9.27 -3.86
N TYR A 11 22.97 10.29 -4.36
CA TYR A 11 24.14 10.16 -5.21
C TYR A 11 25.33 9.48 -4.51
N LYS A 12 25.46 9.65 -3.19
CA LYS A 12 26.52 9.05 -2.37
C LYS A 12 26.21 7.64 -1.90
N VAL A 13 25.00 7.12 -2.11
CA VAL A 13 24.71 5.69 -1.90
C VAL A 13 25.48 4.93 -2.97
N LYS A 14 26.72 4.58 -2.66
CA LYS A 14 27.40 3.49 -3.33
C LYS A 14 26.54 2.25 -3.09
N GLY A 15 26.17 1.56 -4.17
CA GLY A 15 25.61 0.23 -4.02
C GLY A 15 26.50 -0.58 -3.10
N ILE A 16 25.88 -1.33 -2.19
CA ILE A 16 26.51 -2.24 -1.23
C ILE A 16 27.03 -1.53 0.03
N ASP A 17 26.12 -1.23 0.95
CA ASP A 17 26.36 -1.69 2.31
C ASP A 17 25.82 -3.13 2.37
N ASP A 18 26.68 -4.05 2.78
CA ASP A 18 26.38 -5.46 2.99
C ASP A 18 25.18 -5.58 3.95
N PHE A 19 23.98 -5.86 3.42
CA PHE A 19 22.79 -6.22 4.22
C PHE A 19 22.95 -7.64 4.80
N SER A 20 24.13 -7.95 5.35
CA SER A 20 24.43 -9.18 6.08
C SER A 20 23.61 -9.31 7.36
N ASN A 21 22.94 -8.25 7.80
CA ASN A 21 21.83 -8.34 8.73
C ASN A 21 20.53 -8.63 7.97
N LYS A 22 20.06 -9.89 8.03
CA LYS A 22 18.77 -10.40 7.54
C LYS A 22 17.57 -9.59 8.06
N THR A 23 17.36 -8.38 7.55
CA THR A 23 16.13 -7.64 7.79
C THR A 23 15.02 -8.29 6.98
N ILE A 24 13.98 -8.78 7.66
CA ILE A 24 12.79 -9.34 7.02
C ILE A 24 12.12 -8.21 6.22
N PRO A 25 11.96 -8.35 4.89
CA PRO A 25 11.23 -7.37 4.09
C PRO A 25 9.83 -7.09 4.64
N LYS A 26 9.51 -5.80 4.78
CA LYS A 26 8.22 -5.31 5.29
C LYS A 26 7.37 -4.72 4.17
N VAL A 27 6.05 -4.76 4.32
CA VAL A 27 5.12 -4.04 3.46
C VAL A 27 5.10 -2.56 3.87
N ALA A 28 5.36 -1.66 2.92
CA ALA A 28 5.23 -0.23 3.15
C ALA A 28 3.80 0.25 2.87
N PHE A 29 3.15 0.84 3.87
CA PHE A 29 1.85 1.49 3.76
C PHE A 29 2.05 3.01 3.77
N MET A 30 1.66 3.66 2.68
CA MET A 30 1.77 5.10 2.53
C MET A 30 0.38 5.73 2.49
N PHE A 31 0.08 6.56 3.49
CA PHE A 31 -1.18 7.29 3.60
C PHE A 31 -0.97 8.73 3.20
N LEU A 32 -1.49 9.11 2.03
CA LEU A 32 -1.48 10.49 1.53
C LEU A 32 -2.86 11.11 1.77
N VAL A 33 -3.04 11.85 2.86
CA VAL A 33 -4.36 12.36 3.29
C VAL A 33 -4.31 13.84 3.65
N LYS A 34 -5.35 14.61 3.35
CA LYS A 34 -5.40 16.04 3.72
C LYS A 34 -5.74 16.28 5.21
N GLY A 35 -6.27 15.27 5.90
CA GLY A 35 -6.75 15.40 7.28
C GLY A 35 -6.68 14.09 8.05
N LYS A 36 -7.74 13.74 8.79
CA LYS A 36 -7.84 12.46 9.51
C LYS A 36 -7.74 11.29 8.52
N VAL A 37 -7.03 10.23 8.91
CA VAL A 37 -6.95 8.99 8.13
C VAL A 37 -8.35 8.37 8.01
N PRO A 38 -8.91 8.23 6.79
CA PRO A 38 -10.18 7.56 6.58
C PRO A 38 -10.13 6.12 7.08
N LEU A 39 -11.21 5.66 7.71
CA LEU A 39 -11.31 4.31 8.28
C LEU A 39 -10.20 3.99 9.31
N SER A 40 -9.66 5.00 10.01
CA SER A 40 -8.62 4.81 11.03
C SER A 40 -8.90 3.65 11.99
N PRO A 41 -10.11 3.50 12.59
CA PRO A 41 -10.39 2.38 13.49
C PRO A 41 -10.25 0.99 12.83
N LEU A 42 -10.53 0.87 11.53
CA LEU A 42 -10.32 -0.38 10.79
C LEU A 42 -8.83 -0.63 10.57
N TRP A 43 -8.07 0.41 10.22
CA TRP A 43 -6.61 0.32 10.10
C TRP A 43 -5.94 -0.04 11.42
N GLU A 44 -6.38 0.51 12.55
CA GLU A 44 -5.89 0.10 13.87
C GLU A 44 -6.05 -1.40 14.07
N LYS A 45 -7.24 -1.95 13.80
CA LYS A 45 -7.50 -3.38 13.89
C LYS A 45 -6.66 -4.21 12.92
N PHE A 46 -6.46 -3.72 11.70
CA PHE A 46 -5.68 -4.40 10.66
C PHE A 46 -4.19 -4.49 11.04
N PHE A 47 -3.65 -3.44 11.66
CA PHE A 47 -2.23 -3.35 11.99
C PHE A 47 -1.86 -3.96 13.35
N LYS A 48 -2.82 -4.03 14.26
CA LYS A 48 -2.63 -4.58 15.60
C LYS A 48 -1.98 -5.96 15.54
N ASP A 49 -1.00 -6.18 16.41
CA ASP A 49 -0.30 -7.47 16.61
C ASP A 49 0.53 -7.93 15.40
N ASN A 50 0.78 -7.04 14.41
CA ASN A 50 1.48 -7.33 13.16
C ASN A 50 2.65 -6.37 12.85
N GLU A 51 3.15 -5.64 13.85
CA GLU A 51 4.12 -4.53 13.73
C GLU A 51 5.47 -4.95 13.08
N GLY A 52 5.78 -6.24 13.13
CA GLY A 52 6.95 -6.84 12.49
C GLY A 52 6.89 -6.86 10.96
N PHE A 53 5.70 -6.80 10.36
CA PHE A 53 5.49 -7.08 8.93
C PHE A 53 5.30 -5.83 8.07
N TYR A 54 5.17 -4.66 8.67
CA TYR A 54 4.88 -3.43 7.93
C TYR A 54 5.63 -2.19 8.43
N SER A 55 5.66 -1.17 7.59
CA SER A 55 6.05 0.20 7.92
C SER A 55 4.95 1.16 7.46
N ILE A 56 4.54 2.08 8.33
CA ILE A 56 3.52 3.10 7.99
C ILE A 56 4.21 4.45 7.80
N TYR A 57 3.87 5.13 6.70
CA TYR A 57 4.27 6.49 6.37
C TYR A 57 3.01 7.33 6.20
N LEU A 58 2.83 8.32 7.06
CA LEU A 58 1.66 9.19 7.05
C LEU A 58 2.04 10.58 6.56
N HIS A 59 1.64 10.91 5.34
CA HIS A 59 1.74 12.26 4.80
C HIS A 59 0.41 12.98 4.96
N GLN A 60 0.44 14.04 5.77
CA GLN A 60 -0.71 14.89 6.06
C GLN A 60 -0.49 16.32 5.58
N ASP A 61 -1.59 17.02 5.30
CA ASP A 61 -1.51 18.47 5.07
C ASP A 61 -0.82 19.15 6.25
N PRO A 62 0.17 20.04 6.02
CA PRO A 62 0.89 20.72 7.10
C PRO A 62 -0.01 21.51 8.06
N SER A 63 -1.17 21.99 7.59
CA SER A 63 -2.15 22.71 8.43
C SER A 63 -2.94 21.79 9.35
N TYR A 64 -2.99 20.48 9.07
CA TYR A 64 -3.70 19.51 9.88
C TYR A 64 -2.89 19.14 11.13
N LYS A 65 -3.41 19.56 12.29
CA LYS A 65 -2.89 19.20 13.61
C LYS A 65 -3.50 17.86 14.04
N SER A 66 -2.77 16.76 13.81
CA SER A 66 -3.20 15.46 14.29
C SER A 66 -2.92 15.32 15.79
N LYS A 67 -3.94 14.91 16.57
CA LYS A 67 -3.75 14.36 17.91
C LYS A 67 -3.82 12.85 17.75
N VAL A 68 -2.65 12.21 17.70
CA VAL A 68 -2.53 10.76 17.58
C VAL A 68 -2.09 10.23 18.94
N HIS A 69 -2.86 9.29 19.47
CA HIS A 69 -2.57 8.68 20.76
C HIS A 69 -1.39 7.70 20.63
N GLU A 70 -0.59 7.54 21.68
CA GLU A 70 0.70 6.80 21.61
C GLU A 70 0.53 5.32 21.24
N ASP A 71 -0.63 4.76 21.57
CA ASP A 71 -1.03 3.37 21.29
C ASP A 71 -1.53 3.15 19.86
N SER A 72 -1.72 4.20 19.06
CA SER A 72 -2.23 4.03 17.69
C SER A 72 -1.10 3.65 16.71
N ALA A 73 -1.44 2.86 15.69
CA ALA A 73 -0.53 2.45 14.62
C ALA A 73 0.09 3.65 13.86
N PHE A 74 -0.56 4.82 13.90
CA PHE A 74 -0.11 6.04 13.24
C PHE A 74 0.79 6.94 14.12
N TYR A 75 1.02 6.58 15.39
CA TYR A 75 1.85 7.38 16.29
C TYR A 75 3.31 7.42 15.80
N GLY A 76 3.90 8.62 15.75
CA GLY A 76 5.27 8.82 15.26
C GLY A 76 5.48 8.51 13.77
N ARG A 77 4.42 8.29 12.98
CA ARG A 77 4.53 7.91 11.55
C ARG A 77 4.45 9.08 10.58
N LYS A 78 4.29 10.31 11.09
CA LYS A 78 4.08 11.51 10.27
C LYS A 78 5.35 11.86 9.51
N VAL A 79 5.26 11.92 8.18
CA VAL A 79 6.31 12.46 7.32
C VAL A 79 5.88 13.85 6.84
N PRO A 80 6.64 14.91 7.16
CA PRO A 80 6.29 16.28 6.76
C PRO A 80 6.14 16.42 5.24
N SER A 81 5.12 17.16 4.82
CA SER A 81 4.96 17.56 3.42
C SER A 81 5.60 18.93 3.21
N GLN A 82 6.23 19.12 2.05
CA GLN A 82 6.72 20.43 1.61
C GLN A 82 5.80 20.98 0.50
N LYS A 83 5.60 22.31 0.48
CA LYS A 83 4.75 23.00 -0.52
C LYS A 83 5.51 23.24 -1.84
N TYR A 84 5.97 22.18 -2.49
CA TYR A 84 6.72 22.29 -3.76
C TYR A 84 5.99 21.76 -4.99
N CYS A 85 4.73 21.36 -4.84
CA CYS A 85 3.99 20.80 -5.96
C CYS A 85 3.18 21.87 -6.71
N VAL A 86 3.63 22.22 -7.91
CA VAL A 86 2.86 23.03 -8.87
C VAL A 86 2.01 22.08 -9.72
N PRO A 87 0.68 22.24 -9.78
CA PRO A 87 -0.19 21.34 -10.56
C PRO A 87 0.21 21.25 -12.05
N ARG A 88 0.09 20.09 -12.71
CA ARG A 88 -0.48 18.82 -12.22
C ARG A 88 0.56 17.96 -11.51
N CYS A 89 0.21 17.47 -10.33
CA CYS A 89 1.08 16.68 -9.49
C CYS A 89 0.55 15.27 -9.26
N TYR A 90 1.33 14.29 -9.68
CA TYR A 90 1.10 12.86 -9.47
C TYR A 90 2.34 12.23 -8.84
N SER A 91 2.82 12.83 -7.75
CA SER A 91 4.06 12.42 -7.08
C SER A 91 4.01 10.96 -6.61
N ASP A 92 2.81 10.48 -6.30
CA ASP A 92 2.53 9.10 -5.92
C ASP A 92 2.61 8.10 -7.10
N GLU A 93 2.36 8.55 -8.34
CA GLU A 93 2.45 7.72 -9.54
C GLU A 93 3.85 7.70 -10.15
N HIS A 94 4.64 8.78 -10.00
CA HIS A 94 5.95 8.92 -10.63
C HIS A 94 7.11 9.07 -9.65
N TYR A 95 7.11 10.13 -8.83
CA TYR A 95 8.27 10.50 -8.02
C TYR A 95 8.66 9.40 -7.02
N ILE A 96 7.69 8.90 -6.25
CA ILE A 96 7.96 7.94 -5.18
C ILE A 96 8.45 6.58 -5.75
N PRO A 97 7.76 5.97 -6.73
CA PRO A 97 8.26 4.75 -7.37
C PRO A 97 9.64 4.92 -8.01
N THR A 98 9.86 6.02 -8.74
CA THR A 98 11.15 6.30 -9.40
C THR A 98 12.26 6.47 -8.37
N PHE A 99 12.03 7.26 -7.31
CA PHE A 99 13.00 7.46 -6.24
C PHE A 99 13.36 6.13 -5.56
N VAL A 100 12.37 5.32 -5.17
CA VAL A 100 12.62 4.03 -4.53
C VAL A 100 13.37 3.07 -5.46
N HIS A 101 13.05 3.07 -6.76
CA HIS A 101 13.76 2.23 -7.74
C HIS A 101 15.22 2.68 -7.95
N MET A 102 15.47 3.98 -8.06
CA MET A 102 16.84 4.51 -8.21
C MET A 102 17.68 4.28 -6.95
N MET A 103 17.06 4.42 -5.77
CA MET A 103 17.78 4.45 -4.50
C MET A 103 17.91 3.10 -3.82
N TYR A 104 16.88 2.28 -3.91
CA TYR A 104 16.77 1.03 -3.17
C TYR A 104 16.24 -0.11 -4.06
N PRO A 105 16.81 -0.34 -5.26
CA PRO A 105 16.28 -1.32 -6.21
C PRO A 105 16.20 -2.73 -5.62
N GLN A 106 17.16 -3.12 -4.77
CA GLN A 106 17.21 -4.45 -4.14
C GLN A 106 16.23 -4.63 -2.96
N LEU A 107 15.74 -3.53 -2.39
CA LEU A 107 14.73 -3.55 -1.32
C LEU A 107 13.32 -3.36 -1.85
N ASN A 108 13.17 -3.13 -3.16
CA ASN A 108 11.88 -2.97 -3.82
C ASN A 108 11.42 -4.30 -4.42
N SER A 109 10.21 -4.73 -4.07
CA SER A 109 9.61 -5.94 -4.64
C SER A 109 9.13 -5.77 -6.09
N ASN A 110 9.19 -4.56 -6.67
CA ASN A 110 8.71 -4.22 -8.01
C ASN A 110 7.25 -4.65 -8.25
N ARG A 111 6.44 -4.65 -7.19
CA ARG A 111 5.02 -5.04 -7.20
C ARG A 111 4.27 -4.29 -6.11
N THR A 112 2.95 -4.21 -6.27
CA THR A 112 2.03 -3.76 -5.21
C THR A 112 1.30 -4.96 -4.60
N ILE A 113 0.69 -4.74 -3.44
CA ILE A 113 -0.19 -5.72 -2.77
C ILE A 113 -1.68 -5.48 -3.10
N THR A 114 -1.98 -4.69 -4.14
CA THR A 114 -3.35 -4.36 -4.54
C THR A 114 -3.64 -4.95 -5.91
N TRP A 115 -4.68 -5.79 -6.00
CA TRP A 115 -5.20 -6.25 -7.27
C TRP A 115 -5.80 -5.09 -8.07
N VAL A 116 -5.36 -4.96 -9.32
CA VAL A 116 -5.85 -3.94 -10.26
C VAL A 116 -6.02 -4.57 -11.63
N ASP A 117 -7.21 -4.44 -12.20
CA ASP A 117 -7.54 -4.98 -13.52
C ASP A 117 -7.34 -3.94 -14.61
N TRP A 118 -6.26 -4.09 -15.36
CA TRP A 118 -5.90 -3.25 -16.52
C TRP A 118 -6.29 -3.88 -17.86
N SER A 119 -7.21 -4.86 -17.87
CA SER A 119 -7.69 -5.47 -19.12
C SER A 119 -8.37 -4.48 -20.07
N ILE A 120 -8.88 -3.37 -19.53
CA ILE A 120 -9.42 -2.26 -20.31
C ILE A 120 -8.29 -1.28 -20.64
N ARG A 121 -8.14 -0.95 -21.93
CA ARG A 121 -7.21 0.09 -22.38
C ARG A 121 -7.71 1.47 -21.95
N GLY A 122 -6.85 2.24 -21.29
CA GLY A 122 -7.14 3.61 -20.89
C GLY A 122 -6.31 4.09 -19.71
N PRO A 123 -6.54 5.32 -19.25
CA PRO A 123 -5.81 5.91 -18.12
C PRO A 123 -6.26 5.34 -16.76
N HIS A 124 -7.30 4.50 -16.73
CA HIS A 124 -7.91 3.99 -15.51
C HIS A 124 -8.19 2.48 -15.62
N PRO A 125 -8.06 1.74 -14.51
CA PRO A 125 -8.35 0.31 -14.51
C PRO A 125 -9.85 0.06 -14.59
N ARG A 126 -10.22 -1.18 -14.97
CA ARG A 126 -11.59 -1.66 -15.00
C ARG A 126 -12.26 -1.45 -13.63
N ARG A 127 -13.53 -1.06 -13.69
CA ARG A 127 -14.41 -1.01 -12.52
C ARG A 127 -15.34 -2.22 -12.54
N TYR A 128 -15.24 -3.06 -11.52
CA TYR A 128 -16.18 -4.16 -11.29
C TYR A 128 -17.54 -3.62 -10.84
N VAL A 129 -18.61 -4.22 -11.36
CA VAL A 129 -20.01 -3.94 -11.00
C VAL A 129 -20.65 -5.20 -10.43
N TRP A 130 -21.88 -5.08 -9.94
CA TRP A 130 -22.64 -6.19 -9.34
C TRP A 130 -22.44 -7.55 -10.02
N GLY A 131 -22.67 -7.62 -11.34
CA GLY A 131 -22.65 -8.88 -12.09
C GLY A 131 -21.25 -9.50 -12.28
N ASP A 132 -20.19 -8.76 -11.98
CA ASP A 132 -18.83 -9.27 -12.04
C ASP A 132 -18.45 -10.09 -10.78
N ILE A 133 -19.14 -9.89 -9.67
CA ILE A 133 -18.76 -10.48 -8.38
C ILE A 133 -19.29 -11.91 -8.29
N ASN A 134 -18.38 -12.87 -8.39
CA ASN A 134 -18.66 -14.30 -8.26
C ASN A 134 -17.40 -15.04 -7.75
N ASP A 135 -17.55 -16.31 -7.41
CA ASP A 135 -16.46 -17.13 -6.86
C ASP A 135 -15.28 -17.29 -7.84
N GLU A 136 -15.54 -17.31 -9.15
CA GLU A 136 -14.50 -17.40 -10.17
C GLU A 136 -13.58 -16.17 -10.12
N LEU A 137 -14.16 -14.96 -10.09
CA LEU A 137 -13.39 -13.72 -9.96
C LEU A 137 -12.61 -13.71 -8.64
N MET A 138 -13.25 -14.09 -7.52
CA MET A 138 -12.58 -14.07 -6.21
C MET A 138 -11.43 -15.09 -6.14
N ASN A 139 -11.60 -16.28 -6.71
CA ASN A 139 -10.53 -17.28 -6.82
C ASN A 139 -9.42 -16.82 -7.76
N LYS A 140 -9.75 -16.16 -8.87
CA LYS A 140 -8.75 -15.56 -9.76
C LYS A 140 -7.91 -14.50 -9.04
N ILE A 141 -8.54 -13.64 -8.23
CA ILE A 141 -7.82 -12.61 -7.46
C ILE A 141 -6.90 -13.25 -6.40
N ARG A 142 -7.37 -14.30 -5.70
CA ARG A 142 -6.64 -14.92 -4.57
C ARG A 142 -5.57 -15.92 -5.00
N PHE A 143 -5.82 -16.67 -6.08
CA PHE A 143 -5.02 -17.84 -6.45
C PHE A 143 -4.53 -17.80 -7.89
N GLY A 144 -4.99 -16.86 -8.71
CA GLY A 144 -4.59 -16.73 -10.11
C GLY A 144 -3.20 -16.12 -10.33
N SER A 145 -2.44 -15.87 -9.27
CA SER A 145 -1.08 -15.32 -9.36
C SER A 145 -0.17 -15.95 -8.33
N THR A 146 1.10 -16.11 -8.69
CA THR A 146 2.17 -16.50 -7.78
C THR A 146 3.16 -15.36 -7.63
N CYS A 147 3.78 -15.26 -6.46
CA CYS A 147 4.71 -14.19 -6.15
C CYS A 147 5.71 -14.60 -5.08
N VAL A 148 6.81 -13.87 -5.00
CA VAL A 148 7.85 -14.09 -4.00
C VAL A 148 7.64 -13.15 -2.82
N TYR A 149 7.57 -13.73 -1.62
CA TYR A 149 7.58 -13.00 -0.36
C TYR A 149 8.64 -13.64 0.54
N ASN A 150 9.61 -12.83 1.01
CA ASN A 150 10.74 -13.28 1.84
C ASN A 150 11.48 -14.49 1.25
N GLY A 151 11.70 -14.48 -0.07
CA GLY A 151 12.39 -15.56 -0.80
C GLY A 151 11.55 -16.83 -1.01
N LYS A 152 10.30 -16.88 -0.53
CA LYS A 152 9.38 -18.01 -0.72
C LYS A 152 8.30 -17.69 -1.72
N SER A 153 7.96 -18.66 -2.57
CA SER A 153 6.82 -18.56 -3.48
C SER A 153 5.51 -18.71 -2.69
N THR A 154 4.52 -17.87 -2.98
CA THR A 154 3.18 -17.88 -2.38
C THR A 154 2.13 -17.48 -3.42
N ASN A 155 0.87 -17.88 -3.18
CA ASN A 155 -0.29 -17.39 -3.91
C ASN A 155 -0.93 -16.15 -3.26
N ILE A 156 -0.54 -15.80 -2.03
CA ILE A 156 -1.03 -14.61 -1.32
C ILE A 156 -0.30 -13.37 -1.83
N CYS A 157 -0.74 -12.90 -2.98
CA CYS A 157 -0.09 -11.83 -3.71
C CYS A 157 -0.71 -10.46 -3.49
N PHE A 158 -1.98 -10.43 -3.09
CA PHE A 158 -2.75 -9.21 -2.93
C PHE A 158 -3.50 -9.24 -1.59
N LEU A 159 -3.44 -8.14 -0.85
CA LEU A 159 -4.22 -7.91 0.37
C LEU A 159 -5.44 -7.00 0.09
N PHE A 160 -5.39 -6.22 -0.99
CA PHE A 160 -6.44 -5.27 -1.37
C PHE A 160 -6.85 -5.48 -2.82
N GLY A 161 -8.00 -4.94 -3.20
CA GLY A 161 -8.44 -4.89 -4.59
C GLY A 161 -9.12 -3.58 -4.94
N ARG A 162 -8.99 -3.17 -6.22
CA ARG A 162 -9.72 -2.05 -6.83
C ARG A 162 -9.97 -2.34 -8.32
N LYS A 163 -10.95 -1.74 -8.99
CA LYS A 163 -11.90 -0.70 -8.56
C LYS A 163 -13.30 -1.31 -8.48
N PHE A 164 -13.96 -1.20 -7.34
CA PHE A 164 -15.30 -1.76 -7.14
C PHE A 164 -16.33 -0.63 -7.15
N HIS A 165 -17.40 -0.79 -7.93
CA HIS A 165 -18.53 0.13 -7.90
C HIS A 165 -19.33 -0.05 -6.60
N PRO A 166 -19.96 0.98 -6.01
CA PRO A 166 -20.72 0.82 -4.76
C PRO A 166 -21.79 -0.28 -4.79
N ASN A 167 -22.36 -0.59 -5.97
CA ASN A 167 -23.32 -1.69 -6.13
C ASN A 167 -22.70 -3.09 -5.98
N THR A 168 -21.38 -3.24 -5.83
CA THR A 168 -20.77 -4.55 -5.54
C THR A 168 -20.84 -4.90 -4.05
N LEU A 169 -21.29 -4.00 -3.18
CA LEU A 169 -21.25 -4.21 -1.73
C LEU A 169 -22.02 -5.47 -1.31
N GLU A 170 -23.26 -5.60 -1.75
CA GLU A 170 -24.09 -6.76 -1.40
C GLU A 170 -23.52 -8.08 -1.95
N PRO A 171 -23.14 -8.23 -3.23
CA PRO A 171 -22.58 -9.50 -3.69
C PRO A 171 -21.21 -9.79 -3.06
N LEU A 172 -20.42 -8.77 -2.67
CA LEU A 172 -19.19 -8.98 -1.89
C LEU A 172 -19.49 -9.55 -0.49
N PHE A 173 -20.57 -9.12 0.16
CA PHE A 173 -21.03 -9.74 1.42
C PHE A 173 -21.57 -11.16 1.22
N ARG A 174 -22.20 -11.45 0.08
CA ARG A 174 -22.69 -12.82 -0.20
C ARG A 174 -21.55 -13.82 -0.33
N VAL A 175 -20.41 -13.41 -0.91
CA VAL A 175 -19.23 -14.26 -1.05
C VAL A 175 -18.29 -14.18 0.16
N SER A 176 -18.46 -13.25 1.10
CA SER A 176 -17.49 -13.11 2.19
C SER A 176 -17.36 -14.33 3.11
N PRO A 177 -18.43 -15.08 3.46
CA PRO A 177 -18.30 -16.26 4.33
C PRO A 177 -17.47 -17.38 3.68
N SER A 178 -17.68 -17.64 2.37
CA SER A 178 -16.89 -18.64 1.64
C SER A 178 -15.42 -18.24 1.52
N LEU A 179 -15.11 -16.94 1.62
CA LEU A 179 -13.75 -16.43 1.44
C LEU A 179 -12.96 -16.31 2.75
N LEU A 180 -13.63 -15.84 3.80
CA LEU A 180 -13.04 -15.48 5.10
C LEU A 180 -13.34 -16.51 6.21
N GLY A 181 -14.19 -17.50 5.92
CA GLY A 181 -14.72 -18.45 6.88
C GLY A 181 -15.93 -17.91 7.64
N ASP A 182 -16.68 -18.81 8.27
CA ASP A 182 -17.93 -18.50 9.00
C ASP A 182 -17.73 -17.70 10.30
N TYR A 183 -16.50 -17.29 10.61
CA TYR A 183 -16.20 -16.50 11.80
C TYR A 183 -16.41 -15.01 11.54
N TYR A 184 -17.66 -14.58 11.63
CA TYR A 184 -17.98 -13.26 12.19
C TYR A 184 -18.62 -13.47 13.56
N PRO A 185 -18.12 -12.81 14.64
CA PRO A 185 -18.85 -12.73 15.90
C PRO A 185 -20.15 -11.93 15.77
#